data_AF-A0A7I7TG62-F1
#
_entry.id   AF-A0A7I7TG62-F1
#
_cell.length_a   1.000
_cell.length_b   1.000
_cell.length_c   1.000
_cell.angle_alpha   90.00
_cell.angle_beta   90.00
_cell.angle_gamma   90.00
#
_symmetry.space_group_name_H-M   'P 1'
#
loop_
_entity.id
_entity.type
_entity.pdbx_description
1 polymer ?
#
loop_
_entity_poly.entity_id
_entity_poly.type
_entity_poly.pdbx_seq_one_letter_code
_entity_poly.pdbx_strand_id
1 'polypeptide(L)'
;MTTTISTPPADPESAALDLIVQAAEAVGGTALRAVLQDLTGALQVEGAFAGLVWDDARLAAAAIAYDALTDDDPVGSLRIRAGSMRAGYWDRHCANPEGIAQALDVAAIVLGVM
;
A
#
# COMPACT_ATOMS: atom_id res chain seq x y z
N MET A 1 8.07 21.24 -20.97
CA MET A 1 7.71 20.17 -20.02
C MET A 1 6.54 20.68 -19.20
N THR A 2 5.34 20.20 -19.49
CA THR A 2 4.16 20.49 -18.69
C THR A 2 4.19 19.53 -17.52
N THR A 3 4.62 20.00 -16.35
CA THR A 3 4.42 19.26 -15.10
C THR A 3 2.92 19.16 -14.92
N THR A 4 2.33 18.02 -15.27
CA THR A 4 0.97 17.71 -14.83
C THR A 4 1.03 17.71 -13.31
N ILE A 5 0.57 18.81 -12.70
CA ILE A 5 0.17 18.80 -11.31
C ILE A 5 -0.95 17.77 -11.27
N SER A 6 -0.61 16.54 -10.93
CA SER A 6 -1.59 15.51 -10.68
C SER A 6 -2.33 15.97 -9.45
N THR A 7 -3.49 16.58 -9.64
CA THR A 7 -4.36 16.94 -8.53
C THR A 7 -4.54 15.70 -7.66
N PRO A 8 -4.25 15.76 -6.35
CA PRO A 8 -4.49 14.64 -5.46
C PRO A 8 -5.95 14.17 -5.61
N PRO A 9 -6.21 12.86 -5.60
CA PRO A 9 -7.57 12.35 -5.62
C PRO A 9 -8.37 12.92 -4.44
N ALA A 10 -9.66 13.15 -4.66
CA ALA A 10 -10.57 13.64 -3.62
C ALA A 10 -10.69 12.67 -2.43
N ASP A 11 -10.49 11.38 -2.71
CA ASP A 11 -10.39 10.31 -1.73
C ASP A 11 -9.07 9.54 -1.92
N PRO A 12 -8.02 9.91 -1.14
CA PRO A 12 -6.72 9.25 -1.17
C PRO A 12 -6.76 7.76 -0.82
N GLU A 13 -7.64 7.34 0.08
CA GLU A 13 -7.73 5.97 0.58
C GLU A 13 -8.26 5.05 -0.51
N SER A 14 -9.43 5.39 -1.08
CA SER A 14 -10.00 4.62 -2.19
C SER A 14 -9.05 4.57 -3.38
N ALA A 15 -8.41 5.70 -3.73
CA ALA A 15 -7.45 5.75 -4.82
C ALA A 15 -6.20 4.88 -4.58
N ALA A 16 -5.75 4.74 -3.33
CA ALA A 16 -4.62 3.89 -2.97
C ALA A 16 -4.97 2.41 -3.08
N LEU A 17 -6.19 2.01 -2.70
CA LEU A 17 -6.67 0.64 -2.86
C LEU A 17 -6.82 0.27 -4.34
N ASP A 18 -7.36 1.17 -5.16
CA ASP A 18 -7.47 0.97 -6.60
C ASP A 18 -6.09 0.73 -7.25
N LEU A 19 -5.04 1.40 -6.77
CA LEU A 19 -3.67 1.16 -7.25
C LEU A 19 -3.18 -0.27 -6.99
N ILE A 20 -3.55 -0.86 -5.86
CA ILE A 20 -3.19 -2.26 -5.54
C ILE A 20 -3.86 -3.21 -6.54
N VAL A 21 -5.14 -3.00 -6.85
CA VAL A 21 -5.86 -3.82 -7.84
C VAL A 21 -5.29 -3.61 -9.25
N GLN A 22 -4.94 -2.38 -9.61
CA GLN A 22 -4.32 -2.06 -10.90
C GLN A 22 -2.95 -2.72 -11.08
N ALA A 23 -2.20 -2.96 -10.00
CA ALA A 23 -0.94 -3.70 -10.08
C ALA A 23 -1.14 -5.13 -10.63
N ALA A 24 -2.31 -5.74 -10.41
CA ALA A 24 -2.67 -7.04 -10.99
C ALA A 24 -2.72 -7.01 -12.54
N GLU A 25 -3.12 -5.88 -13.12
CA GLU A 25 -3.23 -5.74 -14.58
C GLU A 25 -1.85 -5.75 -15.24
N ALA A 26 -0.83 -5.21 -14.56
CA ALA A 26 0.55 -5.22 -15.04
C ALA A 26 1.17 -6.62 -15.08
N VAL A 27 0.77 -7.50 -14.16
CA VAL A 27 1.28 -8.88 -14.07
C VAL A 27 0.45 -9.85 -14.92
N GLY A 28 -0.83 -9.55 -15.14
CA GLY A 28 -1.73 -10.34 -15.98
C GLY A 28 -2.24 -11.59 -15.28
N GLY A 29 -3.51 -11.58 -14.85
CA GLY A 29 -4.16 -12.76 -14.30
C GLY A 29 -5.47 -12.43 -13.58
N THR A 30 -6.57 -13.09 -13.97
CA THR A 30 -7.88 -12.89 -13.35
C THR A 30 -7.94 -13.42 -11.91
N ALA A 31 -7.25 -14.54 -11.63
CA ALA A 31 -7.12 -15.08 -10.28
C ALA A 31 -6.34 -14.15 -9.36
N LEU A 32 -5.24 -13.59 -9.87
CA LEU A 32 -4.43 -12.61 -9.13
C LEU A 32 -5.22 -11.34 -8.83
N ARG A 33 -6.01 -10.87 -9.80
CA ARG A 33 -6.91 -9.72 -9.58
C ARG A 33 -7.92 -10.01 -8.46
N ALA A 34 -8.51 -11.20 -8.42
CA ALA A 34 -9.46 -11.57 -7.35
C ALA A 34 -8.79 -11.57 -5.97
N VAL A 35 -7.59 -12.14 -5.85
CA VAL A 35 -6.82 -12.13 -4.60
C VAL A 35 -6.49 -10.70 -4.15
N LEU A 36 -6.08 -9.83 -5.08
CA LEU A 36 -5.80 -8.43 -4.75
C LEU A 36 -7.07 -7.65 -4.42
N GLN A 37 -8.22 -7.99 -5.02
CA GLN A 37 -9.51 -7.43 -4.64
C GLN A 37 -9.89 -7.82 -3.20
N ASP A 38 -9.74 -9.09 -2.84
CA ASP A 38 -10.00 -9.57 -1.47
C ASP A 38 -9.07 -8.88 -0.46
N LEU A 39 -7.78 -8.74 -0.78
CA LEU A 39 -6.81 -7.99 0.01
C LEU A 39 -7.27 -6.53 0.20
N THR A 40 -7.62 -5.83 -0.87
CA THR A 40 -8.07 -4.43 -0.77
C THR A 40 -9.38 -4.29 -0.01
N GLY A 41 -10.29 -5.26 -0.10
CA GLY A 41 -11.50 -5.30 0.70
C GLY A 41 -11.19 -5.39 2.20
N ALA A 42 -10.24 -6.24 2.59
CA ALA A 42 -9.79 -6.36 3.97
C ALA A 42 -9.07 -5.09 4.46
N LEU A 43 -8.19 -4.49 3.63
CA LEU A 43 -7.50 -3.23 3.96
C LEU A 43 -8.48 -2.05 4.14
N GLN A 44 -9.55 -1.99 3.34
CA GLN A 44 -10.60 -0.98 3.48
C GLN A 44 -11.36 -1.15 4.79
N VAL A 45 -11.66 -2.38 5.21
CA VAL A 45 -12.36 -2.65 6.49
C VAL A 45 -11.52 -2.21 7.69
N GLU A 46 -10.20 -2.44 7.63
CA GLU A 46 -9.26 -2.03 8.66
C GLU A 46 -8.91 -0.52 8.62
N GLY A 47 -9.36 0.20 7.58
CA GLY A 47 -9.02 1.61 7.38
C GLY A 47 -7.51 1.82 7.22
N ALA A 48 -6.84 0.91 6.51
CA ALA A 48 -5.37 0.84 6.46
C ALA A 48 -4.71 2.14 5.97
N PHE A 49 -5.40 2.93 5.15
CA PHE A 49 -4.89 4.22 4.64
C PHE A 49 -5.60 5.44 5.23
N ALA A 50 -6.45 5.23 6.25
CA ALA A 50 -7.23 6.30 6.84
C ALA A 50 -6.33 7.42 7.39
N GLY A 51 -6.61 8.66 6.97
CA GLY A 51 -5.87 9.84 7.42
C GLY A 51 -4.51 10.05 6.76
N LEU A 52 -4.08 9.19 5.83
CA LEU A 52 -2.90 9.44 5.01
C LEU A 52 -3.21 10.44 3.89
N VAL A 53 -2.25 11.32 3.63
CA VAL A 53 -2.28 12.12 2.40
C VAL A 53 -1.99 11.24 1.19
N TRP A 54 -2.38 11.69 0.00
CA TRP A 54 -2.24 10.92 -1.23
C TRP A 54 -0.82 10.36 -1.45
N ASP A 55 0.22 11.16 -1.27
CA ASP A 55 1.59 10.69 -1.53
C ASP A 55 2.01 9.56 -0.58
N ASP A 56 1.62 9.63 0.69
CA ASP A 56 1.90 8.60 1.69
C ASP A 56 1.05 7.33 1.45
N ALA A 57 -0.24 7.51 1.17
CA ALA A 57 -1.16 6.40 0.86
C ALA A 57 -0.72 5.66 -0.41
N ARG A 58 -0.33 6.40 -1.45
CA ARG A 58 0.21 5.88 -2.71
C ARG A 58 1.52 5.12 -2.49
N LEU A 59 2.41 5.64 -1.65
CA LEU A 59 3.67 4.97 -1.33
C LEU A 59 3.41 3.65 -0.59
N ALA A 60 2.53 3.67 0.41
CA ALA A 60 2.14 2.48 1.16
C ALA A 60 1.50 1.41 0.26
N ALA A 61 0.54 1.81 -0.58
CA ALA A 61 -0.11 0.94 -1.55
C ALA A 61 0.87 0.32 -2.54
N ALA A 62 1.82 1.10 -3.06
CA ALA A 62 2.85 0.59 -3.96
C ALA A 62 3.76 -0.45 -3.29
N ALA A 63 4.14 -0.24 -2.02
CA ALA A 63 4.93 -1.20 -1.26
C ALA A 63 4.14 -2.49 -0.99
N ILE A 64 2.88 -2.38 -0.58
CA ILE A 64 1.99 -3.53 -0.35
C ILE A 64 1.81 -4.35 -1.63
N ALA A 65 1.50 -3.69 -2.75
CA ALA A 65 1.33 -4.38 -4.02
C ALA A 65 2.65 -5.05 -4.48
N TYR A 66 3.78 -4.38 -4.33
CA TYR A 66 5.08 -4.95 -4.71
C TYR A 66 5.41 -6.19 -3.88
N ASP A 67 5.33 -6.11 -2.56
CA ASP A 67 5.68 -7.24 -1.68
C ASP A 67 4.71 -8.40 -1.90
N ALA A 68 3.39 -8.14 -1.97
CA ALA A 68 2.37 -9.18 -2.23
C ALA A 68 2.55 -9.89 -3.58
N LEU A 69 3.18 -9.25 -4.56
CA LEU A 69 3.37 -9.79 -5.91
C LEU A 69 4.74 -10.44 -6.14
N THR A 70 5.76 -10.04 -5.38
CA THR A 70 7.15 -10.36 -5.74
C THR A 70 7.96 -11.00 -4.62
N ASP A 71 7.52 -10.91 -3.36
CA ASP A 71 8.24 -11.48 -2.23
C ASP A 71 7.73 -12.89 -1.91
N ASP A 72 8.66 -13.78 -1.55
CA ASP A 72 8.34 -15.14 -1.08
C ASP A 72 7.80 -15.11 0.37
N ASP A 73 8.09 -14.06 1.15
CA ASP A 73 7.56 -13.76 2.48
C ASP A 73 7.06 -12.30 2.55
N PRO A 74 5.89 -12.00 1.95
CA PRO A 74 5.35 -10.64 1.93
C PRO A 74 5.06 -10.10 3.34
N VAL A 75 4.71 -10.97 4.29
CA VAL A 75 4.44 -10.59 5.68
C VAL A 75 5.72 -10.13 6.38
N GLY A 76 6.80 -10.89 6.25
CA GLY A 76 8.11 -10.53 6.78
C GLY A 76 8.65 -9.24 6.17
N SER A 77 8.57 -9.11 4.84
CA SER A 77 9.02 -7.90 4.14
C SER A 77 8.28 -6.65 4.61
N LEU A 78 6.94 -6.68 4.67
CA LEU A 78 6.15 -5.53 5.09
C LEU A 78 6.48 -5.07 6.52
N ARG A 79 6.69 -6.02 7.46
CA ARG A 79 7.10 -5.71 8.83
C ARG A 79 8.50 -5.08 8.89
N ILE A 80 9.43 -5.54 8.07
CA ILE A 80 10.78 -4.95 7.96
C ILE A 80 10.69 -3.52 7.43
N ARG A 81 9.85 -3.28 6.41
CA ARG A 81 9.61 -1.93 5.88
C ARG A 81 8.96 -1.02 6.92
N ALA A 82 7.96 -1.50 7.66
CA ALA A 82 7.33 -0.76 8.74
C ALA A 82 8.35 -0.39 9.84
N GLY A 83 9.21 -1.33 10.25
CA GLY A 83 10.31 -1.06 11.17
C GLY A 83 11.29 -0.01 10.63
N SER A 84 11.59 -0.06 9.34
CA SER A 84 12.49 0.89 8.68
C SER A 84 11.90 2.30 8.58
N MET A 85 10.58 2.42 8.35
CA MET A 85 9.84 3.68 8.40
C MET A 85 9.96 4.33 9.78
N ARG A 86 9.70 3.55 10.85
CA ARG A 86 9.80 4.02 12.23
C ARG A 86 11.22 4.41 12.63
N ALA A 87 12.22 3.70 12.11
CA ALA A 87 13.62 4.02 12.35
C ALA A 87 14.13 5.23 11.52
N GLY A 88 13.29 5.81 10.65
CA GLY A 88 13.64 6.98 9.85
C GLY A 88 14.62 6.69 8.71
N TYR A 89 14.70 5.43 8.25
CA TYR A 89 15.54 5.04 7.12
C TYR A 89 14.93 5.39 5.75
N TRP A 90 13.66 5.73 5.73
CA TRP A 90 12.94 6.12 4.52
C TRP A 90 12.89 7.64 4.38
N ASP A 91 12.70 8.08 3.15
CA ASP A 91 12.90 9.46 2.68
C ASP A 91 12.28 10.54 3.59
N ARG A 92 12.94 11.71 3.66
CA ARG A 92 12.46 12.91 4.36
C ARG A 92 11.16 13.50 3.79
N HIS A 93 10.65 12.92 2.71
CA HIS A 93 9.50 13.38 1.97
C HIS A 93 8.17 12.74 2.38
N CYS A 94 8.17 11.72 3.26
CA CYS A 94 6.93 11.19 3.84
C CYS A 94 6.32 12.20 4.82
N ALA A 95 5.05 12.54 4.66
CA ALA A 95 4.39 13.49 5.57
C ALA A 95 4.05 12.82 6.91
N ASN A 96 3.70 11.53 6.88
CA ASN A 96 3.33 10.73 8.03
C ASN A 96 3.99 9.32 8.00
N PRO A 97 5.28 9.20 8.34
CA PRO A 97 5.99 7.92 8.33
C PRO A 97 5.38 6.89 9.30
N GLU A 98 4.81 7.33 10.44
CA GLU A 98 4.17 6.42 11.39
C GLU A 98 2.87 5.84 10.81
N GLY A 99 2.05 6.68 10.16
CA GLY A 99 0.85 6.23 9.48
C GLY A 99 1.15 5.25 8.34
N ILE A 100 2.24 5.47 7.60
CA ILE A 100 2.68 4.48 6.59
C ILE A 100 3.12 3.18 7.26
N ALA A 101 3.92 3.24 8.33
CA ALA A 101 4.33 2.05 9.06
C ALA A 101 3.13 1.25 9.59
N GLN A 102 2.11 1.94 10.09
CA GLN A 102 0.85 1.34 10.52
C GLN A 102 0.12 0.67 9.35
N ALA A 103 0.01 1.32 8.20
CA ALA A 103 -0.62 0.75 7.00
C ALA A 103 0.08 -0.55 6.56
N LEU A 104 1.42 -0.58 6.60
CA LEU A 104 2.22 -1.75 6.26
C LEU A 104 2.03 -2.89 7.28
N ASP A 105 1.95 -2.60 8.57
CA ASP A 105 1.69 -3.60 9.60
C ASP A 105 0.27 -4.19 9.48
N VAL A 106 -0.74 -3.36 9.20
CA VAL A 106 -2.11 -3.82 8.93
C VAL A 106 -2.13 -4.75 7.72
N ALA A 107 -1.46 -4.37 6.63
CA ALA A 107 -1.35 -5.24 5.46
C ALA A 107 -0.64 -6.56 5.76
N ALA A 108 0.43 -6.55 6.57
CA ALA A 108 1.10 -7.76 7.01
C ALA A 108 0.21 -8.67 7.87
N ILE A 109 -0.66 -8.08 8.71
CA ILE A 109 -1.64 -8.83 9.51
C ILE A 109 -2.67 -9.48 8.60
N VAL A 110 -3.27 -8.70 7.69
CA VAL A 110 -4.27 -9.18 6.73
C VAL A 110 -3.71 -10.32 5.89
N LEU A 111 -2.53 -10.14 5.30
CA LEU A 111 -1.86 -11.19 4.52
C LEU A 111 -1.49 -12.43 5.34
N GLY A 112 -1.20 -12.26 6.64
CA GLY A 112 -0.88 -13.38 7.52
C GLY A 112 -2.07 -14.24 7.92
N VAL A 113 -3.31 -13.79 7.66
CA VAL A 113 -4.55 -14.53 8.00
C VAL A 113 -5.37 -14.94 6.77
N MET A 114 -5.00 -14.49 5.57
CA MET A 114 -5.54 -14.94 4.28
C MET A 114 -4.96 -16.31 3.91
#